data_AF-A0AAN7GG67-F1
#
_entry.id   AF-A0AAN7GG67-F1
#
_cell.length_a   1.000
_cell.length_b   1.000
_cell.length_c   1.000
_cell.angle_alpha   90.00
_cell.angle_beta   90.00
_cell.angle_gamma   90.00
#
_symmetry.space_group_name_H-M   'P 1'
#
loop_
_entity.id
_entity.type
_entity.pdbx_description
1 polymer ?
#
loop_
_entity_poly.entity_id
_entity_poly.type
_entity_poly.pdbx_seq_one_letter_code
_entity_poly.pdbx_strand_id
1 'polypeptide(L)'
;MGTGHGMLFAVIGLVVLHGWSLFPALATLHYYNFVLKEANFTKLCSTKSMLTVNGSFPGPEIRVHKGDTAFVTVHNNGTYGVTIHCLPSIANKSAAGNFTNLLRSLASKDHPVNVPLNITKRVFMAVSVNQDPCPATAPCGGPNNNSLTASMNNISFASPSIDILQAYYGQLTKKNAYLKRVYNTTFPDKPPYMFNFTGDVGNNTLYPSHGTDVKMIKYGAAVEIIWQGTNIGAAENHPMHLHGYNFYVVGMGDGNFDKKTSPSTYNLVDPPLVNTIGIPKKGWATIRFFANNPGVWFMHCHLERHASWGMATVLIVENGRTEDERILPPPGGMPACSKP
;
A
#
# COMPACT_ATOMS: atom_id res chain seq x y z
N MET A 1 -0.15 76.07 23.11
CA MET A 1 0.23 75.64 21.74
C MET A 1 0.83 74.25 21.85
N GLY A 2 0.32 73.24 21.13
CA GLY A 2 1.05 71.99 20.90
C GLY A 2 0.41 70.70 21.44
N THR A 3 -0.71 70.26 20.86
CA THR A 3 -1.21 68.87 21.01
C THR A 3 -2.00 68.38 19.79
N GLY A 4 -1.63 68.81 18.57
CA GLY A 4 -2.40 68.49 17.36
C GLY A 4 -1.63 67.76 16.25
N HIS A 5 -0.29 67.71 16.30
CA HIS A 5 0.51 67.29 15.15
C HIS A 5 1.01 65.84 15.21
N GLY A 6 1.13 65.21 16.39
CA GLY A 6 1.70 63.85 16.50
C GLY A 6 0.78 62.71 16.03
N MET A 7 -0.54 62.88 16.16
CA MET A 7 -1.50 61.82 15.87
C MET A 7 -1.80 61.69 14.36
N LEU A 8 -1.67 62.77 13.59
CA LEU A 8 -1.86 62.75 12.14
C LEU A 8 -0.70 62.05 11.41
N PHE A 9 0.54 62.26 11.86
CA PHE A 9 1.71 61.58 11.28
C PHE A 9 1.75 60.08 11.61
N ALA A 10 1.25 59.67 12.78
CA ALA A 10 1.17 58.25 13.16
C ALA A 10 0.14 57.47 12.31
N VAL A 11 -1.01 58.08 12.00
CA VAL A 11 -2.07 57.46 11.18
C VAL A 11 -1.65 57.37 9.71
N ILE A 12 -0.98 58.40 9.16
CA ILE A 12 -0.45 58.36 7.79
C ILE A 12 0.68 57.32 7.67
N GLY A 13 1.56 57.21 8.68
CA GLY A 13 2.62 56.19 8.72
C GLY A 13 2.09 54.75 8.74
N LEU A 14 1.00 54.49 9.48
CA LEU A 14 0.35 53.17 9.54
C LEU A 14 -0.35 52.80 8.22
N VAL A 15 -0.96 53.76 7.52
CA VAL A 15 -1.59 53.55 6.20
C VAL A 15 -0.54 53.33 5.11
N VAL A 16 0.60 54.02 5.17
CA VAL A 16 1.71 53.84 4.20
C VAL A 16 2.46 52.53 4.45
N LEU A 17 2.61 52.08 5.71
CA LEU A 17 3.25 50.80 6.04
C LEU A 17 2.36 49.56 5.79
N HIS A 18 1.02 49.69 5.82
CA HIS A 18 0.11 48.59 5.47
C HIS A 18 -0.35 48.63 3.99
N GLY A 19 -0.19 49.75 3.29
CA GLY A 19 -0.58 49.91 1.89
C GLY A 19 0.34 49.19 0.89
N TRP A 20 1.54 48.77 1.30
CA TRP A 20 2.53 48.10 0.44
C TRP A 20 2.51 46.56 0.52
N SER A 21 1.65 45.98 1.36
CA SER A 21 1.59 44.52 1.56
C SER A 21 0.48 43.82 0.77
N LEU A 22 -0.25 44.54 -0.08
CA LEU A 22 -1.32 44.00 -0.93
C LEU A 22 -0.96 44.17 -2.42
N PHE A 23 0.10 43.50 -2.87
CA PHE A 23 0.21 43.20 -4.30
C PHE A 23 -0.72 42.03 -4.59
N PRO A 24 -1.80 42.21 -5.39
CA PRO A 24 -2.55 41.07 -5.87
C PRO A 24 -1.60 40.22 -6.71
N ALA A 25 -1.47 38.94 -6.39
CA ALA A 25 -0.83 38.00 -7.28
C ALA A 25 -1.66 37.99 -8.59
N LEU A 26 -1.14 38.65 -9.62
CA LEU A 26 -1.77 38.68 -10.94
C LEU A 26 -1.72 37.26 -11.53
N ALA A 27 -2.86 36.58 -11.52
CA ALA A 27 -3.05 35.34 -12.24
C ALA A 27 -2.80 35.59 -13.72
N THR A 28 -1.77 34.95 -14.28
CA THR A 28 -1.42 35.10 -15.70
C THR A 28 -2.19 34.10 -16.54
N LEU A 29 -2.65 34.54 -17.72
CA LEU A 29 -3.29 33.66 -18.70
C LEU A 29 -2.24 33.12 -19.67
N HIS A 30 -2.19 31.79 -19.82
CA HIS A 30 -1.31 31.10 -20.76
C HIS A 30 -2.13 30.38 -21.83
N TYR A 31 -1.67 30.40 -23.08
CA TYR A 31 -2.33 29.72 -24.20
C TYR A 31 -1.36 28.75 -24.85
N TYR A 32 -1.80 27.49 -24.99
CA TYR A 32 -1.03 26.42 -25.62
C TYR A 32 -1.85 25.78 -26.73
N ASN A 33 -1.18 25.45 -27.83
CA ASN A 33 -1.78 24.76 -28.95
C ASN A 33 -1.06 23.42 -29.21
N PHE A 34 -1.79 22.33 -29.03
CA PHE A 34 -1.29 20.96 -29.09
C PHE A 34 -1.92 20.24 -30.27
N VAL A 35 -1.10 19.84 -31.25
CA VAL A 35 -1.49 19.03 -32.39
C VAL A 35 -1.03 17.60 -32.15
N LEU A 36 -1.97 16.69 -31.94
CA LEU A 36 -1.70 15.26 -31.82
C LEU A 36 -1.53 14.66 -33.21
N LYS A 37 -0.39 14.04 -33.48
CA LYS A 37 -0.11 13.38 -34.76
C LYS A 37 0.81 12.18 -34.58
N GLU A 38 0.66 11.17 -35.44
CA GLU A 38 1.59 10.05 -35.51
C GLU A 38 2.96 10.54 -36.00
N ALA A 39 4.01 10.14 -35.29
CA ALA A 39 5.40 10.39 -35.67
C ALA A 39 6.23 9.13 -35.47
N ASN A 40 7.16 8.87 -36.39
CA ASN A 40 8.02 7.70 -36.31
C ASN A 40 9.17 7.94 -35.33
N PHE A 41 9.33 7.06 -34.37
CA PHE A 41 10.42 7.07 -33.39
C PHE A 41 11.24 5.78 -33.48
N THR A 42 12.56 5.93 -33.56
CA THR A 42 13.51 4.82 -33.57
C THR A 42 14.15 4.68 -32.20
N LYS A 43 14.02 3.51 -31.57
CA LYS A 43 14.70 3.17 -30.32
C LYS A 43 15.15 1.71 -30.36
N LEU A 44 16.37 1.43 -29.91
CA LEU A 44 16.96 0.08 -29.92
C LEU A 44 16.84 -0.61 -31.29
N CYS A 45 17.19 0.13 -32.35
CA CYS A 45 17.17 -0.34 -33.75
C CYS A 45 15.78 -0.67 -34.32
N SER A 46 14.68 -0.38 -33.61
CA SER A 46 13.32 -0.56 -34.09
C SER A 46 12.61 0.79 -34.26
N THR A 47 12.03 1.02 -35.42
CA THR A 47 11.19 2.20 -35.69
C THR A 47 9.73 1.85 -35.52
N LYS A 48 9.03 2.59 -34.67
CA LYS A 48 7.58 2.48 -34.49
C LYS A 48 6.93 3.85 -34.63
N SER A 49 5.74 3.89 -35.21
CA SER A 49 4.90 5.09 -35.16
C SER A 49 4.30 5.21 -33.77
N MET A 50 4.29 6.42 -33.22
CA MET A 50 3.61 6.72 -31.98
C MET A 50 2.92 8.08 -32.07
N LEU A 51 1.76 8.19 -31.42
CA LEU A 51 1.06 9.46 -31.30
C LEU A 51 1.87 10.42 -30.41
N THR A 52 2.15 11.61 -30.94
CA THR A 52 2.98 12.63 -30.29
C THR A 52 2.24 13.97 -30.19
N VAL A 53 2.67 14.83 -29.29
CA VAL A 53 2.18 16.21 -29.19
C VAL A 53 3.15 17.12 -29.93
N ASN A 54 2.68 17.85 -30.93
CA ASN A 54 3.49 18.72 -31.79
C ASN A 54 4.67 17.99 -32.48
N GLY A 55 4.60 16.67 -32.64
CA GLY A 55 5.65 15.87 -33.28
C GLY A 55 6.76 15.36 -32.35
N SER A 56 6.67 15.61 -31.03
CA SER A 56 7.71 15.21 -30.07
C SER A 56 7.20 14.24 -28.99
N PHE A 57 8.13 13.41 -28.50
CA PHE A 57 7.95 12.58 -27.31
C PHE A 57 9.19 12.67 -26.41
N PRO A 58 9.10 13.19 -25.18
CA PRO A 58 7.91 13.81 -24.56
C PRO A 58 7.37 15.02 -25.35
N GLY A 59 6.09 15.33 -25.16
CA GLY A 59 5.46 16.53 -25.73
C GLY A 59 6.06 17.83 -25.16
N PRO A 60 5.69 19.00 -25.71
CA PRO A 60 6.13 20.30 -25.20
C PRO A 60 5.66 20.53 -23.75
N GLU A 61 6.51 21.17 -22.96
CA GLU A 61 6.26 21.47 -21.56
C GLU A 61 5.24 22.62 -21.40
N ILE A 62 4.31 22.47 -20.45
CA ILE A 62 3.46 23.55 -19.96
C ILE A 62 4.12 24.11 -18.68
N ARG A 63 4.45 25.40 -18.66
CA ARG A 63 5.02 26.08 -17.49
C ARG A 63 4.07 27.17 -17.01
N VAL A 64 3.51 26.98 -15.83
CA VAL A 64 2.59 27.92 -15.19
C VAL A 64 2.93 28.10 -13.71
N HIS A 65 2.55 29.22 -13.12
CA HIS A 65 2.67 29.45 -11.68
C HIS A 65 1.37 29.12 -10.95
N LYS A 66 1.45 28.92 -9.63
CA LYS A 66 0.26 28.72 -8.80
C LYS A 66 -0.65 29.95 -8.90
N GLY A 67 -1.89 29.73 -9.33
CA GLY A 67 -2.89 30.80 -9.53
C GLY A 67 -3.09 31.18 -10.99
N ASP A 68 -2.19 30.79 -11.90
CA ASP A 68 -2.34 31.02 -13.33
C ASP A 68 -3.46 30.17 -13.94
N THR A 69 -3.99 30.60 -15.08
CA THR A 69 -4.93 29.82 -15.89
C THR A 69 -4.30 29.49 -17.24
N ALA A 70 -4.24 28.21 -17.59
CA ALA A 70 -3.79 27.76 -18.90
C ALA A 70 -4.96 27.28 -19.77
N PHE A 71 -5.09 27.86 -20.96
CA PHE A 71 -5.95 27.39 -22.02
C PHE A 71 -5.14 26.50 -22.97
N VAL A 72 -5.45 25.20 -22.98
CA VAL A 72 -4.79 24.23 -23.87
C VAL A 72 -5.79 23.82 -24.95
N THR A 73 -5.57 24.29 -26.17
CA THR A 73 -6.35 23.86 -27.33
C THR A 73 -5.70 22.62 -27.93
N VAL A 74 -6.46 21.56 -28.11
CA VAL A 74 -5.96 20.27 -28.60
C VAL A 74 -6.62 19.94 -29.94
N HIS A 75 -5.81 19.75 -30.97
CA HIS A 75 -6.24 19.28 -32.29
C HIS A 75 -5.79 17.83 -32.47
N ASN A 76 -6.74 16.90 -32.53
CA ASN A 76 -6.44 15.49 -32.74
C ASN A 76 -6.38 15.17 -34.25
N ASN A 77 -5.17 15.07 -34.81
CA ASN A 77 -4.93 14.58 -36.17
C ASN A 77 -4.51 13.08 -36.17
N GLY A 78 -4.73 12.37 -35.06
CA GLY A 78 -4.56 10.93 -34.98
C GLY A 78 -5.75 10.17 -35.59
N THR A 79 -5.63 8.84 -35.67
CA THR A 79 -6.64 7.95 -36.27
C THR A 79 -7.69 7.44 -35.27
N TYR A 80 -7.56 7.77 -33.99
CA TYR A 80 -8.45 7.35 -32.91
C TYR A 80 -8.73 8.49 -31.93
N GLY A 81 -9.84 8.39 -31.20
CA GLY A 81 -10.22 9.37 -30.18
C GLY A 81 -9.23 9.36 -29.01
N VAL A 82 -8.75 10.54 -28.62
CA VAL A 82 -7.78 10.72 -27.53
C VAL A 82 -8.21 11.85 -26.62
N THR A 83 -8.02 11.64 -25.32
CA THR A 83 -8.18 12.63 -24.26
C THR A 83 -6.82 12.98 -23.66
N ILE A 84 -6.54 14.26 -23.44
CA ILE A 84 -5.35 14.71 -22.70
C ILE A 84 -5.71 14.87 -21.23
N HIS A 85 -4.90 14.30 -20.36
CA HIS A 85 -5.07 14.40 -18.91
C HIS A 85 -3.84 15.09 -18.31
N CYS A 86 -4.08 16.03 -17.40
CA CYS A 86 -3.04 16.51 -16.51
C CYS A 86 -2.98 15.57 -15.31
N LEU A 87 -1.92 14.76 -15.23
CA LEU A 87 -1.71 13.90 -14.08
C LEU A 87 -1.13 14.73 -12.92
N PRO A 88 -1.48 14.42 -11.67
CA PRO A 88 -0.81 15.00 -10.51
C PRO A 88 0.69 14.73 -10.56
N SER A 89 1.48 15.54 -9.84
CA SER A 89 2.88 15.22 -9.59
C SER A 89 3.04 13.78 -9.09
N ILE A 90 4.09 13.09 -9.55
CA ILE A 90 4.41 11.71 -9.15
C ILE A 90 4.57 11.54 -7.63
N ALA A 91 4.87 12.63 -6.91
CA ALA A 91 4.98 12.64 -5.45
C ALA A 91 3.68 13.05 -4.73
N ASN A 92 2.59 13.33 -5.45
CA ASN A 92 1.35 13.82 -4.87
C ASN A 92 0.54 12.68 -4.23
N LYS A 93 0.90 12.37 -2.98
CA LYS A 93 0.23 11.36 -2.15
C LYS A 93 -1.27 11.63 -1.98
N SER A 94 -1.67 12.89 -1.81
CA SER A 94 -3.08 13.26 -1.59
C SER A 94 -3.93 12.92 -2.80
N ALA A 95 -3.46 13.23 -4.02
CA ALA A 95 -4.18 12.89 -5.24
C ALA A 95 -4.32 11.37 -5.42
N ALA A 96 -3.24 10.60 -5.17
CA ALA A 96 -3.27 9.14 -5.23
C ALA A 96 -4.24 8.53 -4.18
N GLY A 97 -4.21 9.04 -2.95
CA GLY A 97 -5.11 8.61 -1.88
C GLY A 97 -6.57 8.92 -2.18
N ASN A 98 -6.87 10.14 -2.65
CA ASN A 98 -8.21 10.55 -3.02
C ASN A 98 -8.77 9.68 -4.15
N PHE A 99 -7.99 9.40 -5.19
CA PHE A 99 -8.40 8.49 -6.26
C PHE A 99 -8.67 7.07 -5.74
N THR A 100 -7.78 6.54 -4.91
CA THR A 100 -7.93 5.20 -4.33
C THR A 100 -9.21 5.09 -3.49
N ASN A 101 -9.57 6.14 -2.75
CA ASN A 101 -10.79 6.21 -1.95
C ASN A 101 -12.09 6.27 -2.78
N LEU A 102 -12.02 6.54 -4.09
CA LEU A 102 -13.18 6.48 -4.98
C LEU A 102 -13.51 5.04 -5.43
N LEU A 103 -12.58 4.10 -5.25
CA LEU A 103 -12.81 2.71 -5.65
C LEU A 103 -13.95 2.12 -4.83
N ARG A 104 -14.94 1.56 -5.54
CA ARG A 104 -16.12 0.92 -4.98
C ARG A 104 -16.43 -0.35 -5.76
N SER A 105 -17.07 -1.30 -5.08
CA SER A 105 -17.69 -2.42 -5.79
C SER A 105 -18.92 -1.95 -6.56
N LEU A 106 -19.29 -2.67 -7.63
CA LEU A 106 -20.48 -2.34 -8.42
C LEU A 106 -21.79 -2.42 -7.60
N ALA A 107 -21.87 -3.37 -6.65
CA ALA A 107 -22.95 -3.51 -5.68
C ALA A 107 -24.37 -3.43 -6.28
N SER A 108 -24.58 -4.11 -7.40
CA SER A 108 -25.89 -4.20 -8.07
C SER A 108 -26.61 -5.50 -7.69
N LYS A 109 -27.87 -5.64 -8.11
CA LYS A 109 -28.63 -6.89 -7.92
C LYS A 109 -27.94 -8.10 -8.57
N ASP A 110 -27.35 -7.91 -9.74
CA ASP A 110 -26.67 -8.97 -10.51
C ASP A 110 -25.23 -9.21 -10.01
N HIS A 111 -24.66 -8.24 -9.29
CA HIS A 111 -23.31 -8.30 -8.70
C HIS A 111 -23.35 -7.91 -7.22
N PRO A 112 -23.97 -8.75 -6.36
CA PRO A 112 -24.16 -8.43 -4.96
C PRO A 112 -22.84 -8.41 -4.19
N VAL A 113 -22.79 -7.57 -3.16
CA VAL A 113 -21.69 -7.49 -2.20
C VAL A 113 -22.07 -8.18 -0.90
N ASN A 114 -21.12 -8.89 -0.30
CA ASN A 114 -21.29 -9.64 0.94
C ASN A 114 -20.17 -9.27 1.93
N VAL A 115 -20.24 -8.05 2.46
CA VAL A 115 -19.26 -7.51 3.39
C VAL A 115 -19.46 -8.14 4.78
N PRO A 116 -18.44 -8.74 5.40
CA PRO A 116 -18.56 -9.26 6.77
C PRO A 116 -18.85 -8.11 7.76
N LEU A 117 -19.97 -8.21 8.49
CA LEU A 117 -20.37 -7.22 9.50
C LEU A 117 -20.00 -7.66 10.93
N ASN A 118 -20.22 -8.94 11.24
CA ASN A 118 -19.98 -9.51 12.57
C ASN A 118 -18.60 -10.20 12.62
N ILE A 119 -17.56 -9.42 12.94
CA ILE A 119 -16.17 -9.89 12.95
C ILE A 119 -15.93 -10.89 14.08
N THR A 120 -15.43 -12.08 13.73
CA THR A 120 -15.09 -13.15 14.68
C THR A 120 -13.58 -13.33 14.85
N LYS A 121 -12.76 -12.81 13.93
CA LYS A 121 -11.31 -12.79 14.05
C LYS A 121 -10.76 -11.44 13.61
N ARG A 122 -10.07 -10.75 14.51
CA ARG A 122 -9.39 -9.48 14.21
C ARG A 122 -7.89 -9.65 14.35
N VAL A 123 -7.13 -9.14 13.39
CA VAL A 123 -5.67 -9.13 13.42
C VAL A 123 -5.16 -7.74 13.08
N PHE A 124 -4.29 -7.19 13.91
CA PHE A 124 -3.58 -5.95 13.67
C PHE A 124 -2.13 -6.26 13.30
N MET A 125 -1.67 -5.73 12.17
CA MET A 125 -0.37 -6.04 11.59
C MET A 125 0.40 -4.75 11.32
N ALA A 126 1.43 -4.49 12.11
CA ALA A 126 2.40 -3.45 11.80
C ALA A 126 3.31 -3.96 10.67
N VAL A 127 3.46 -3.19 9.59
CA VAL A 127 4.35 -3.51 8.47
C VAL A 127 5.49 -2.50 8.41
N SER A 128 6.72 -2.99 8.28
CA SER A 128 7.92 -2.19 8.42
C SER A 128 9.01 -2.63 7.47
N VAL A 129 9.76 -1.66 6.93
CA VAL A 129 11.13 -1.91 6.47
C VAL A 129 12.04 -1.83 7.69
N ASN A 130 13.01 -2.72 7.75
CA ASN A 130 13.82 -3.03 8.91
C ASN A 130 15.30 -3.12 8.52
N GLN A 131 16.15 -3.38 9.50
CA GLN A 131 17.56 -3.71 9.27
C GLN A 131 17.94 -5.00 9.98
N ASP A 132 18.95 -5.70 9.47
CA ASP A 132 19.64 -6.77 10.17
C ASP A 132 21.13 -6.40 10.36
N PRO A 133 21.73 -6.67 11.53
CA PRO A 133 23.14 -6.44 11.75
C PRO A 133 23.97 -7.27 10.77
N CYS A 134 24.97 -6.65 10.14
CA CYS A 134 25.85 -7.38 9.25
C CYS A 134 27.00 -8.09 9.98
N PRO A 135 27.53 -9.19 9.41
CA PRO A 135 28.70 -9.86 9.96
C PRO A 135 29.87 -8.89 10.06
N ALA A 136 30.62 -8.94 11.16
CA ALA A 136 31.80 -8.09 11.36
C ALA A 136 32.87 -8.26 10.27
N THR A 137 32.87 -9.40 9.57
CA THR A 137 33.82 -9.76 8.51
C THR A 137 33.42 -9.30 7.11
N ALA A 138 32.18 -8.83 6.92
CA ALA A 138 31.66 -8.45 5.61
C ALA A 138 30.72 -7.23 5.74
N PRO A 139 31.16 -6.02 5.34
CA PRO A 139 30.32 -4.83 5.41
C PRO A 139 29.13 -4.93 4.45
N CYS A 140 28.05 -4.25 4.79
CA CYS A 140 26.82 -4.22 4.00
C CYS A 140 26.55 -2.83 3.43
N GLY A 141 25.90 -2.79 2.28
CA GLY A 141 25.56 -1.54 1.59
C GLY A 141 24.32 -0.81 2.11
N GLY A 142 23.71 -1.28 3.20
CA GLY A 142 22.51 -0.65 3.78
C GLY A 142 22.84 0.44 4.81
N PRO A 143 21.81 1.07 5.38
CA PRO A 143 21.97 2.12 6.38
C PRO A 143 22.79 1.63 7.58
N ASN A 144 23.67 2.48 8.12
CA ASN A 144 24.52 2.15 9.27
C ASN A 144 25.38 0.88 9.09
N ASN A 145 25.74 0.53 7.85
CA ASN A 145 26.49 -0.69 7.51
C ASN A 145 25.74 -2.00 7.85
N ASN A 146 24.42 -1.94 7.95
CA ASN A 146 23.54 -3.09 8.12
C ASN A 146 22.94 -3.55 6.78
N SER A 147 22.30 -4.72 6.74
CA SER A 147 21.48 -5.13 5.60
C SER A 147 20.04 -4.68 5.79
N LEU A 148 19.29 -4.54 4.70
CA LEU A 148 17.87 -4.24 4.75
C LEU A 148 17.07 -5.54 4.87
N THR A 149 16.05 -5.50 5.72
CA THR A 149 15.09 -6.58 5.93
C THR A 149 13.69 -5.98 6.04
N ALA A 150 12.65 -6.78 6.23
CA ALA A 150 11.29 -6.28 6.40
C ALA A 150 10.48 -7.24 7.27
N SER A 151 9.40 -6.74 7.88
CA SER A 151 8.64 -7.57 8.82
C SER A 151 7.15 -7.27 8.83
N MET A 152 6.39 -8.25 9.30
CA MET A 152 5.01 -8.09 9.74
C MET A 152 4.94 -8.44 11.24
N ASN A 153 4.43 -7.51 12.06
CA ASN A 153 4.43 -7.61 13.52
C ASN A 153 5.81 -7.92 14.14
N ASN A 154 6.87 -7.32 13.57
CA ASN A 154 8.26 -7.50 14.00
C ASN A 154 8.82 -8.93 13.81
N ILE A 155 8.20 -9.72 12.93
CA ILE A 155 8.71 -11.01 12.45
C ILE A 155 9.06 -10.85 10.97
N SER A 156 10.33 -11.02 10.63
CA SER A 156 10.80 -11.16 9.25
C SER A 156 10.60 -12.61 8.83
N PHE A 157 9.76 -12.80 7.81
CA PHE A 157 9.40 -14.13 7.34
C PHE A 157 10.59 -14.82 6.70
N ALA A 158 10.99 -15.95 7.28
CA ALA A 158 11.99 -16.84 6.72
C ALA A 158 11.30 -17.95 5.93
N SER A 159 11.61 -18.07 4.64
CA SER A 159 11.11 -19.17 3.81
C SER A 159 11.68 -20.51 4.26
N PRO A 160 10.86 -21.53 4.55
CA PRO A 160 11.35 -22.85 4.94
C PRO A 160 11.87 -23.65 3.74
N SER A 161 12.71 -24.65 3.99
CA SER A 161 13.20 -25.60 2.96
C SER A 161 12.15 -26.64 2.53
N ILE A 162 11.16 -26.89 3.39
CA ILE A 162 9.97 -27.70 3.10
C ILE A 162 8.78 -26.75 2.99
N ASP A 163 8.00 -26.84 1.93
CA ASP A 163 6.86 -25.94 1.77
C ASP A 163 5.81 -26.14 2.86
N ILE A 164 5.18 -25.02 3.26
CA ILE A 164 4.23 -24.99 4.39
C ILE A 164 2.99 -25.83 4.09
N LEU A 165 2.58 -25.94 2.82
CA LEU A 165 1.42 -26.73 2.42
C LEU A 165 1.68 -28.23 2.62
N GLN A 166 2.83 -28.74 2.16
CA GLN A 166 3.25 -30.12 2.41
C GLN A 166 3.36 -30.41 3.91
N ALA A 167 3.95 -29.49 4.68
CA ALA A 167 4.05 -29.63 6.11
C ALA A 167 2.67 -29.68 6.79
N TYR A 168 1.76 -28.78 6.42
CA TYR A 168 0.39 -28.73 6.95
C TYR A 168 -0.41 -30.00 6.59
N TYR A 169 -0.40 -30.42 5.32
CA TYR A 169 -1.11 -31.62 4.89
C TYR A 169 -0.55 -32.90 5.55
N GLY A 170 0.77 -32.98 5.70
CA GLY A 170 1.42 -34.06 6.44
C GLY A 170 0.98 -34.12 7.91
N GLN A 171 0.86 -32.96 8.57
CA GLN A 171 0.35 -32.88 9.94
C GLN A 171 -1.13 -33.31 10.04
N LEU A 172 -1.99 -32.87 9.12
CA LEU A 172 -3.41 -33.28 9.06
C LEU A 172 -3.56 -34.80 8.95
N THR A 173 -2.74 -35.43 8.10
CA THR A 173 -2.74 -36.87 7.87
C THR A 173 -1.94 -37.67 8.91
N LYS A 174 -1.42 -37.00 9.95
CA LYS A 174 -0.55 -37.57 11.00
C LYS A 174 0.68 -38.30 10.45
N LYS A 175 1.15 -37.92 9.27
CA LYS A 175 2.36 -38.44 8.66
C LYS A 175 3.56 -37.62 9.12
N ASN A 176 4.65 -38.29 9.47
CA ASN A 176 5.97 -37.71 9.71
C ASN A 176 6.04 -36.63 10.80
N ALA A 177 6.44 -37.02 12.02
CA ALA A 177 6.55 -36.13 13.17
C ALA A 177 7.47 -34.91 12.97
N TYR A 178 8.46 -34.98 12.06
CA TYR A 178 9.39 -33.87 11.77
C TYR A 178 8.72 -32.68 11.08
N LEU A 179 7.59 -32.89 10.37
CA LEU A 179 6.87 -31.81 9.68
C LEU A 179 6.23 -30.78 10.64
N LYS A 180 6.17 -31.09 11.93
CA LYS A 180 5.70 -30.17 12.99
C LYS A 180 6.67 -29.01 13.26
N ARG A 181 7.91 -29.07 12.78
CA ARG A 181 8.96 -28.07 13.03
C ARG A 181 9.17 -27.09 11.85
N VAL A 182 8.41 -27.24 10.77
CA VAL A 182 8.59 -26.44 9.54
C VAL A 182 8.12 -24.99 9.73
N TYR A 183 7.10 -24.77 10.57
CA TYR A 183 6.56 -23.45 10.85
C TYR A 183 6.00 -23.40 12.27
N ASN A 184 5.90 -22.20 12.84
CA ASN A 184 5.21 -21.97 14.11
C ASN A 184 3.80 -21.43 13.86
N THR A 185 2.82 -21.81 14.65
CA THR A 185 1.43 -21.30 14.58
C THR A 185 1.21 -20.04 15.41
N THR A 186 2.29 -19.40 15.85
CA THR A 186 2.31 -18.35 16.89
C THR A 186 2.41 -16.94 16.33
N PHE A 187 2.25 -16.73 15.01
CA PHE A 187 2.20 -15.37 14.46
C PHE A 187 1.18 -14.56 15.30
N PRO A 188 1.51 -13.36 15.81
CA PRO A 188 0.68 -12.70 16.82
C PRO A 188 -0.52 -11.98 16.21
N ASP A 189 -1.58 -11.74 16.99
CA ASP A 189 -2.75 -10.97 16.54
C ASP A 189 -2.52 -9.44 16.54
N LYS A 190 -1.39 -8.99 17.10
CA LYS A 190 -1.00 -7.59 17.25
C LYS A 190 0.54 -7.50 17.33
N PRO A 191 1.16 -6.35 17.03
CA PRO A 191 2.60 -6.18 17.21
C PRO A 191 3.00 -6.36 18.68
N PRO A 192 4.27 -6.72 18.96
CA PRO A 192 4.75 -6.93 20.33
C PRO A 192 4.63 -5.67 21.20
N TYR A 193 4.74 -4.48 20.57
CA TYR A 193 4.59 -3.19 21.22
C TYR A 193 3.70 -2.28 20.39
N MET A 194 2.77 -1.60 21.04
CA MET A 194 2.00 -0.51 20.43
C MET A 194 2.77 0.79 20.69
N PHE A 195 2.99 1.58 19.64
CA PHE A 195 3.68 2.88 19.71
C PHE A 195 3.09 3.82 18.66
N ASN A 196 3.61 5.04 18.59
CA ASN A 196 3.26 5.97 17.51
C ASN A 196 3.92 5.49 16.21
N PHE A 197 3.26 4.57 15.48
CA PHE A 197 3.81 3.92 14.29
C PHE A 197 4.26 4.90 13.21
N THR A 198 3.53 6.01 13.04
CA THR A 198 3.77 6.99 11.97
C THR A 198 4.62 8.20 12.37
N GLY A 199 4.89 8.35 13.67
CA GLY A 199 5.68 9.45 14.24
C GLY A 199 7.18 9.16 14.26
N ASP A 200 7.83 9.64 15.32
CA ASP A 200 9.22 9.30 15.62
C ASP A 200 9.26 7.91 16.25
N VAL A 201 9.93 6.99 15.55
CA VAL A 201 9.99 5.59 15.92
C VAL A 201 11.38 5.27 16.48
N GLY A 202 11.42 4.61 17.63
CA GLY A 202 12.66 4.19 18.26
C GLY A 202 13.26 2.91 17.66
N ASN A 203 14.46 2.54 18.11
CA ASN A 203 15.20 1.39 17.58
C ASN A 203 14.64 0.00 18.01
N ASN A 204 13.68 -0.05 18.93
CA ASN A 204 13.23 -1.31 19.55
C ASN A 204 12.57 -2.31 18.57
N THR A 205 12.16 -1.85 17.40
CA THR A 205 11.59 -2.67 16.32
C THR A 205 12.34 -2.46 15.01
N LEU A 206 13.55 -1.88 15.06
CA LEU A 206 14.41 -1.73 13.88
C LEU A 206 14.96 -3.09 13.43
N TYR A 207 15.31 -3.94 14.40
CA TYR A 207 15.83 -5.29 14.22
C TYR A 207 14.74 -6.32 14.56
N PRO A 208 14.10 -6.94 13.56
CA PRO A 208 13.04 -7.93 13.78
C PRO A 208 13.61 -9.30 14.14
N SER A 209 12.77 -10.17 14.70
CA SER A 209 13.08 -11.60 14.79
C SER A 209 12.84 -12.28 13.46
N HIS A 210 13.60 -13.32 13.12
CA HIS A 210 13.41 -14.11 11.91
C HIS A 210 12.69 -15.42 12.23
N GLY A 211 11.69 -15.77 11.44
CA GLY A 211 10.93 -17.01 11.64
C GLY A 211 9.89 -17.30 10.59
N THR A 212 9.48 -18.56 10.52
CA THR A 212 8.39 -19.03 9.67
C THR A 212 7.11 -19.13 10.50
N ASP A 213 6.54 -17.98 10.83
CA ASP A 213 5.36 -17.90 11.69
C ASP A 213 4.10 -17.71 10.85
N VAL A 214 3.12 -18.58 11.06
CA VAL A 214 1.83 -18.59 10.33
C VAL A 214 0.68 -18.25 11.26
N LYS A 215 -0.40 -17.73 10.68
CA LYS A 215 -1.65 -17.44 11.37
C LYS A 215 -2.69 -18.51 11.07
N MET A 216 -3.10 -19.24 12.08
CA MET A 216 -4.24 -20.17 11.98
C MET A 216 -5.57 -19.40 12.02
N ILE A 217 -6.47 -19.72 11.10
CA ILE A 217 -7.81 -19.16 10.98
C ILE A 217 -8.81 -20.30 10.83
N LYS A 218 -9.90 -20.26 11.61
CA LYS A 218 -10.99 -21.25 11.49
C LYS A 218 -11.78 -21.02 10.20
N TYR A 219 -12.18 -22.11 9.55
CA TYR A 219 -13.14 -22.06 8.45
C TYR A 219 -14.40 -21.26 8.84
N GLY A 220 -14.89 -20.42 7.93
CA GLY A 220 -16.09 -19.61 8.11
C GLY A 220 -15.91 -18.37 8.99
N ALA A 221 -14.71 -18.11 9.52
CA ALA A 221 -14.47 -16.89 10.31
C ALA A 221 -14.70 -15.62 9.48
N ALA A 222 -15.38 -14.63 10.05
CA ALA A 222 -15.43 -13.27 9.54
C ALA A 222 -14.17 -12.54 10.00
N VAL A 223 -13.21 -12.37 9.09
CA VAL A 223 -11.88 -11.86 9.39
C VAL A 223 -11.81 -10.36 9.11
N GLU A 224 -11.21 -9.61 10.02
CA GLU A 224 -10.79 -8.23 9.82
C GLU A 224 -9.28 -8.12 10.04
N ILE A 225 -8.55 -7.68 9.01
CA ILE A 225 -7.11 -7.40 9.12
C ILE A 225 -6.90 -5.91 8.98
N ILE A 226 -6.24 -5.32 9.97
CA ILE A 226 -5.76 -3.94 9.94
C ILE A 226 -4.27 -4.00 9.64
N TRP A 227 -3.85 -3.49 8.49
CA TRP A 227 -2.45 -3.24 8.23
C TRP A 227 -2.10 -1.80 8.57
N GLN A 228 -1.07 -1.63 9.40
CA GLN A 228 -0.55 -0.34 9.85
C GLN A 228 0.87 -0.18 9.31
N GLY A 229 1.07 0.78 8.41
CA GLY A 229 2.40 1.17 7.98
C GLY A 229 3.15 1.91 9.09
N THR A 230 4.43 1.61 9.26
CA THR A 230 5.29 2.31 10.22
C THR A 230 6.23 3.31 9.53
N ASN A 231 6.89 4.14 10.33
CA ASN A 231 7.98 5.02 9.91
C ASN A 231 9.37 4.43 10.22
N ILE A 232 9.47 3.12 10.50
CA ILE A 232 10.74 2.45 10.81
C ILE A 232 11.56 2.32 9.53
N GLY A 233 12.85 2.66 9.62
CA GLY A 233 13.76 2.73 8.47
C GLY A 233 13.39 3.88 7.54
N ALA A 234 12.31 3.71 6.78
CA ALA A 234 11.65 4.75 6.00
C ALA A 234 10.17 4.38 5.79
N ALA A 235 9.27 5.34 6.04
CA ALA A 235 7.88 5.15 5.68
C ALA A 235 7.70 5.03 4.16
N GLU A 236 6.95 4.02 3.74
CA GLU A 236 6.75 3.65 2.34
C GLU A 236 5.29 3.24 2.08
N ASN A 237 4.87 3.23 0.82
CA ASN A 237 3.61 2.59 0.43
C ASN A 237 3.82 1.08 0.26
N HIS A 238 2.94 0.26 0.83
CA HIS A 238 3.06 -1.19 0.79
C HIS A 238 1.84 -1.83 0.14
N PRO A 239 1.92 -2.30 -1.12
CA PRO A 239 0.84 -3.04 -1.79
C PRO A 239 0.71 -4.42 -1.16
N MET A 240 -0.16 -4.58 -0.17
CA MET A 240 -0.37 -5.87 0.48
C MET A 240 -1.31 -6.73 -0.34
N HIS A 241 -0.88 -7.95 -0.61
CA HIS A 241 -1.58 -8.97 -1.36
C HIS A 241 -1.86 -10.19 -0.48
N LEU A 242 -3.04 -10.80 -0.66
CA LEU A 242 -3.43 -12.05 0.00
C LEU A 242 -3.81 -13.08 -1.06
N HIS A 243 -3.14 -14.22 -1.07
CA HIS A 243 -3.44 -15.33 -1.97
C HIS A 243 -4.77 -15.99 -1.57
N GLY A 244 -5.43 -16.62 -2.53
CA GLY A 244 -6.66 -17.41 -2.30
C GLY A 244 -7.92 -16.60 -1.97
N TYR A 245 -7.81 -15.27 -1.82
CA TYR A 245 -8.90 -14.40 -1.45
C TYR A 245 -8.87 -13.10 -2.26
N ASN A 246 -10.05 -12.65 -2.68
CA ASN A 246 -10.31 -11.22 -2.72
C ASN A 246 -10.85 -10.79 -1.35
N PHE A 247 -10.65 -9.53 -0.98
CA PHE A 247 -11.12 -8.94 0.26
C PHE A 247 -11.73 -7.56 0.02
N TYR A 248 -12.65 -7.17 0.90
CA TYR A 248 -13.24 -5.85 0.90
C TYR A 248 -12.33 -4.88 1.62
N VAL A 249 -11.90 -3.80 0.98
CA VAL A 249 -11.19 -2.71 1.65
C VAL A 249 -12.21 -1.78 2.28
N VAL A 250 -12.46 -1.95 3.57
CA VAL A 250 -13.54 -1.22 4.26
C VAL A 250 -13.12 0.16 4.72
N GLY A 251 -11.83 0.42 4.89
CA GLY A 251 -11.36 1.75 5.29
C GLY A 251 -9.86 1.90 5.13
N MET A 252 -9.42 3.13 4.89
CA MET A 252 -8.02 3.51 4.81
C MET A 252 -7.85 4.91 5.39
N GLY A 253 -6.65 5.23 5.85
CA GLY A 253 -6.37 6.56 6.38
C GLY A 253 -4.90 6.81 6.62
N ASP A 254 -4.58 8.07 6.88
CA ASP A 254 -3.26 8.50 7.31
C ASP A 254 -3.13 8.40 8.84
N GLY A 255 -1.88 8.37 9.33
CA GLY A 255 -1.56 8.27 10.74
C GLY A 255 -1.72 6.85 11.31
N ASN A 256 -1.87 6.80 12.63
CA ASN A 256 -2.13 5.54 13.33
C ASN A 256 -3.61 5.20 13.30
N PHE A 257 -3.93 3.93 13.03
CA PHE A 257 -5.28 3.42 13.22
C PHE A 257 -5.74 3.58 14.67
N ASP A 258 -6.89 4.21 14.86
CA ASP A 258 -7.53 4.35 16.16
C ASP A 258 -8.75 3.43 16.23
N LYS A 259 -8.72 2.48 17.18
CA LYS A 259 -9.76 1.44 17.33
C LYS A 259 -11.16 2.00 17.63
N LYS A 260 -11.28 3.24 18.08
CA LYS A 260 -12.56 3.89 18.41
C LYS A 260 -13.06 4.74 17.23
N THR A 261 -12.17 5.51 16.61
CA THR A 261 -12.59 6.50 15.60
C THR A 261 -12.44 5.99 14.17
N SER A 262 -11.39 5.23 13.83
CA SER A 262 -11.17 4.74 12.47
C SER A 262 -12.30 3.86 11.92
N PRO A 263 -12.92 2.93 12.70
CA PRO A 263 -14.05 2.15 12.19
C PRO A 263 -15.28 2.97 11.80
N SER A 264 -15.43 4.20 12.32
CA SER A 264 -16.57 5.07 11.97
C SER A 264 -16.50 5.60 10.53
N THR A 265 -15.32 5.54 9.90
CA THR A 265 -15.13 5.94 8.50
C THR A 265 -15.23 4.78 7.52
N TYR A 266 -15.60 3.58 7.99
CA TYR A 266 -15.66 2.41 7.11
C TYR A 266 -16.79 2.51 6.10
N ASN A 267 -16.49 2.16 4.85
CA ASN A 267 -17.49 1.79 3.87
C ASN A 267 -17.89 0.32 4.10
N LEU A 268 -19.07 0.11 4.68
CA LEU A 268 -19.66 -1.22 4.91
C LEU A 268 -20.81 -1.53 3.95
N VAL A 269 -21.03 -0.68 2.95
CA VAL A 269 -22.10 -0.82 1.96
C VAL A 269 -21.55 -1.42 0.68
N ASP A 270 -20.62 -0.72 0.01
CA ASP A 270 -20.05 -1.11 -1.29
C ASP A 270 -18.51 -0.97 -1.36
N PRO A 271 -17.75 -1.40 -0.33
CA PRO A 271 -16.29 -1.34 -0.37
C PRO A 271 -15.73 -2.09 -1.57
N PRO A 272 -14.61 -1.66 -2.18
CA PRO A 272 -14.03 -2.33 -3.32
C PRO A 272 -13.54 -3.73 -2.93
N LEU A 273 -13.87 -4.71 -3.76
CA LEU A 273 -13.42 -6.10 -3.62
C LEU A 273 -12.16 -6.31 -4.50
N VAL A 274 -11.01 -6.42 -3.86
CA VAL A 274 -9.70 -6.53 -4.53
C VAL A 274 -8.84 -7.61 -3.85
N ASN A 275 -7.77 -8.06 -4.49
CA ASN A 275 -6.78 -8.96 -3.86
C ASN A 275 -5.51 -8.23 -3.38
N THR A 276 -5.34 -6.97 -3.76
CA THR A 276 -4.15 -6.17 -3.44
C THR A 276 -4.57 -4.74 -3.18
N ILE A 277 -4.03 -4.13 -2.11
CA ILE A 277 -4.24 -2.71 -1.81
C ILE A 277 -2.98 -2.09 -1.22
N GLY A 278 -2.66 -0.87 -1.65
CA GLY A 278 -1.54 -0.10 -1.11
C GLY A 278 -1.87 0.48 0.26
N ILE A 279 -1.13 0.09 1.29
CA ILE A 279 -1.14 0.81 2.57
C ILE A 279 -0.49 2.17 2.34
N PRO A 280 -1.17 3.29 2.64
CA PRO A 280 -0.60 4.61 2.45
C PRO A 280 0.67 4.78 3.28
N LYS A 281 1.65 5.52 2.74
CA LYS A 281 2.84 5.94 3.49
C LYS A 281 2.43 6.63 4.78
N LYS A 282 2.89 6.14 5.94
CA LYS A 282 2.45 6.62 7.27
C LYS A 282 0.93 6.56 7.43
N GLY A 283 0.32 5.42 7.11
CA GLY A 283 -1.11 5.23 7.18
C GLY A 283 -1.50 3.78 7.46
N TRP A 284 -2.77 3.49 7.27
CA TRP A 284 -3.37 2.18 7.52
C TRP A 284 -4.40 1.83 6.46
N ALA A 285 -4.65 0.54 6.31
CA ALA A 285 -5.76 -0.01 5.53
C ALA A 285 -6.40 -1.15 6.31
N THR A 286 -7.73 -1.23 6.30
CA THR A 286 -8.49 -2.32 6.90
C THR A 286 -9.24 -3.10 5.84
N ILE A 287 -9.07 -4.42 5.88
CA ILE A 287 -9.74 -5.34 4.97
C ILE A 287 -10.65 -6.30 5.74
N ARG A 288 -11.69 -6.80 5.06
CA ARG A 288 -12.59 -7.83 5.57
C ARG A 288 -12.85 -8.93 4.54
N PHE A 289 -12.92 -10.17 4.99
CA PHE A 289 -13.30 -11.32 4.18
C PHE A 289 -13.82 -12.46 5.06
N PHE A 290 -14.55 -13.40 4.48
CA PHE A 290 -14.86 -14.68 5.13
C PHE A 290 -13.77 -15.69 4.81
N ALA A 291 -13.22 -16.36 5.81
CA ALA A 291 -12.23 -17.42 5.64
C ALA A 291 -12.91 -18.74 5.23
N ASN A 292 -13.44 -18.79 4.00
CA ASN A 292 -14.22 -19.91 3.45
C ASN A 292 -13.45 -20.73 2.41
N ASN A 293 -12.15 -20.53 2.28
CA ASN A 293 -11.26 -21.26 1.37
C ASN A 293 -10.18 -21.99 2.21
N PRO A 294 -10.38 -23.28 2.56
CA PRO A 294 -9.46 -24.05 3.39
C PRO A 294 -8.14 -24.28 2.64
N GLY A 295 -7.01 -23.97 3.28
CA GLY A 295 -5.73 -24.00 2.59
C GLY A 295 -4.63 -23.20 3.27
N VAL A 296 -3.53 -23.01 2.54
CA VAL A 296 -2.31 -22.33 3.00
C VAL A 296 -2.07 -21.16 2.07
N TRP A 297 -2.33 -19.95 2.57
CA TRP A 297 -2.43 -18.74 1.75
C TRP A 297 -1.35 -17.73 2.11
N PHE A 298 -0.46 -17.45 1.16
CA PHE A 298 0.60 -16.48 1.36
C PHE A 298 0.03 -15.05 1.37
N MET A 299 0.52 -14.23 2.29
CA MET A 299 0.16 -12.82 2.39
C MET A 299 1.44 -12.02 2.49
N HIS A 300 1.64 -11.09 1.56
CA HIS A 300 2.92 -10.40 1.44
C HIS A 300 2.76 -9.02 0.80
N CYS A 301 3.77 -8.18 0.99
CA CYS A 301 3.93 -6.98 0.18
C CYS A 301 4.27 -7.37 -1.26
N HIS A 302 3.65 -6.74 -2.25
CA HIS A 302 3.84 -7.01 -3.67
C HIS A 302 5.00 -6.18 -4.27
N LEU A 303 5.79 -5.51 -3.44
CA LEU A 303 7.14 -5.09 -3.79
C LEU A 303 8.07 -6.27 -3.51
N GLU A 304 8.56 -6.92 -4.57
CA GLU A 304 9.33 -8.18 -4.46
C GLU A 304 10.52 -8.08 -3.50
N ARG A 305 11.18 -6.93 -3.48
CA ARG A 305 12.22 -6.60 -2.49
C ARG A 305 11.73 -6.77 -1.05
N HIS A 306 10.53 -6.27 -0.72
CA HIS A 306 10.00 -6.37 0.64
C HIS A 306 9.51 -7.80 0.94
N ALA A 307 8.92 -8.50 -0.03
CA ALA A 307 8.52 -9.89 0.14
C ALA A 307 9.74 -10.78 0.46
N SER A 308 10.79 -10.69 -0.36
CA SER A 308 12.04 -11.43 -0.18
C SER A 308 12.82 -11.01 1.08
N TRP A 309 12.62 -9.79 1.57
CA TRP A 309 13.16 -9.32 2.85
C TRP A 309 12.34 -9.76 4.07
N GLY A 310 11.21 -10.44 3.88
CA GLY A 310 10.42 -11.00 4.99
C GLY A 310 9.15 -10.24 5.36
N MET A 311 8.69 -9.27 4.55
CA MET A 311 7.37 -8.63 4.72
C MET A 311 6.24 -9.57 4.24
N ALA A 312 6.11 -10.69 4.94
CA ALA A 312 5.14 -11.71 4.63
C ALA A 312 4.70 -12.49 5.88
N THR A 313 3.63 -13.24 5.73
CA THR A 313 3.26 -14.38 6.59
C THR A 313 2.32 -15.28 5.79
N VAL A 314 1.82 -16.33 6.40
CA VAL A 314 0.88 -17.27 5.79
C VAL A 314 -0.36 -17.36 6.66
N LEU A 315 -1.53 -17.27 6.04
CA LEU A 315 -2.81 -17.60 6.66
C LEU A 315 -3.11 -19.07 6.34
N ILE A 316 -3.19 -19.91 7.36
CA ILE A 316 -3.69 -21.27 7.22
C ILE A 316 -5.17 -21.26 7.63
N VAL A 317 -6.04 -21.51 6.66
CA VAL A 317 -7.46 -21.70 6.92
C VAL A 317 -7.72 -23.18 7.13
N GLU A 318 -8.17 -23.52 8.33
CA GLU A 318 -8.47 -24.89 8.74
C GLU A 318 -9.62 -25.49 7.92
N ASN A 319 -9.73 -26.81 7.89
CA ASN A 319 -10.87 -27.49 7.31
C ASN A 319 -12.17 -27.17 8.08
N GLY A 320 -13.27 -27.04 7.35
CA GLY A 320 -14.62 -26.99 7.91
C GLY A 320 -15.18 -28.38 8.25
N ARG A 321 -16.50 -28.47 8.28
CA ARG A 321 -17.23 -29.66 8.73
C ARG A 321 -17.52 -30.62 7.58
N THR A 322 -17.91 -30.10 6.41
CA THR A 322 -18.29 -30.91 5.25
C THR A 322 -17.09 -31.25 4.37
N GLU A 323 -17.25 -32.13 3.38
CA GLU A 323 -16.17 -32.49 2.45
C GLU A 323 -15.75 -31.33 1.55
N ASP A 324 -16.70 -30.51 1.09
CA ASP A 324 -16.42 -29.33 0.25
C ASP A 324 -15.74 -28.18 1.02
N GLU A 325 -15.70 -28.28 2.36
CA GLU A 325 -15.01 -27.33 3.23
C GLU A 325 -13.61 -27.83 3.64
N ARG A 326 -13.04 -28.80 2.90
CA ARG A 326 -11.72 -29.36 3.16
C ARG A 326 -10.73 -29.04 2.05
N ILE A 327 -9.46 -28.96 2.42
CA ILE A 327 -8.38 -28.89 1.44
C ILE A 327 -8.36 -30.17 0.59
N LEU A 328 -8.17 -29.99 -0.72
CA LEU A 328 -8.02 -31.11 -1.66
C LEU A 328 -6.77 -31.95 -1.34
N PRO A 329 -6.77 -33.24 -1.68
CA PRO A 329 -5.57 -34.05 -1.58
C PRO A 329 -4.47 -33.51 -2.52
N PRO A 330 -3.19 -33.65 -2.14
CA PRO A 330 -2.08 -33.23 -2.98
C PRO A 330 -2.13 -34.01 -4.31
N PRO A 331 -1.95 -33.34 -5.46
CA PRO A 331 -1.94 -34.02 -6.74
C PRO A 331 -0.72 -34.94 -6.86
N GLY A 332 -0.81 -35.93 -7.75
CA GLY A 332 0.35 -36.75 -8.10
C GLY A 332 1.44 -35.91 -8.77
N GLY A 333 2.72 -36.21 -8.48
CA GLY A 333 3.86 -35.55 -9.13
C GLY A 333 4.23 -34.18 -8.56
N MET A 334 3.77 -33.84 -7.35
CA MET A 334 4.27 -32.64 -6.65
C MET A 334 5.81 -32.68 -6.56
N PRO A 335 6.51 -31.56 -6.86
CA PRO A 335 7.95 -31.48 -6.72
C PRO A 335 8.40 -31.86 -5.31
N ALA A 336 9.43 -32.69 -5.20
CA ALA A 336 9.97 -33.06 -3.92
C ALA A 336 10.79 -31.92 -3.32
N CYS A 337 10.56 -31.58 -2.04
CA CYS A 337 11.50 -30.76 -1.29
C CYS A 337 12.79 -31.52 -1.06
N SER A 338 13.92 -30.81 -1.07
CA SER A 338 15.19 -31.34 -0.60
C SER A 338 15.01 -31.87 0.83
N LYS A 339 15.44 -33.11 1.08
CA LYS A 339 15.43 -33.63 2.45
C LYS A 339 16.38 -32.77 3.30
N PRO A 340 15.97 -32.38 4.53
CA PRO A 340 16.80 -31.56 5.41
C PRO A 340 18.10 -32.26 5.80
#